data_AF-A0A671VQA1-F1
#
_entry.id   AF-A0A671VQA1-F1
#
_cell.length_a   1.000
_cell.length_b   1.000
_cell.length_c   1.000
_cell.angle_alpha   90.00
_cell.angle_beta   90.00
_cell.angle_gamma   90.00
#
_symmetry.space_group_name_H-M   'P 1'
#
loop_
_entity.id
_entity.type
_entity.pdbx_description
1 polymer ?
#
loop_
_entity_poly.entity_id
_entity_poly.type
_entity_poly.pdbx_seq_one_letter_code
_entity_poly.pdbx_strand_id
1 'polypeptide(L)'
;SDTAMSASYLVYRVLRESGLPPNIVQFLPADGPVFGDAVTSSPHLAGVNFTGSVPTFKRLWKQVAQNLDTYKNFPRIAGECGGKNFHFVHKSADVESVVKGTIRSAFEYGGQKCSACSRMYVPDSMWPRIRQELLDIHKHITVGDPVEDFSTFFSAVIDDKSFTRIKKWLDHAKSSPNLKVIAGGNCDDRKGYFVEPTIVETSDPQDAIMSEEIFGPVLSVYVYPEKDYKEVLQLIDNTSPYALTGAVYAQDKNVIQEAAKVLRNAAGNYYVNDKSTGSIVAQQPFGGARASGTNDKPGGPHYVLRWTSPQVVKETHVPLQDWRYPYMG
;
A
#
# COMPACT_ATOMS: atom_id res chain seq x y z
N SER A 1 -5.32 16.24 -0.47
CA SER A 1 -4.06 16.42 -1.22
C SER A 1 -4.36 17.39 -2.33
N ASP A 2 -3.60 18.46 -2.38
CA ASP A 2 -3.61 19.54 -3.39
C ASP A 2 -2.88 19.13 -4.68
N THR A 3 -2.01 18.13 -4.62
CA THR A 3 -1.14 17.71 -5.73
C THR A 3 -1.85 16.90 -6.83
N ALA A 4 -3.04 16.35 -6.57
CA ALA A 4 -3.85 15.61 -7.55
C ALA A 4 -5.08 16.39 -8.05
N MET A 5 -5.16 17.70 -7.78
CA MET A 5 -6.39 18.49 -7.99
C MET A 5 -6.84 18.54 -9.45
N SER A 6 -5.90 18.73 -10.37
CA SER A 6 -6.20 18.87 -11.81
C SER A 6 -6.91 17.64 -12.37
N ALA A 7 -6.30 16.45 -12.20
CA ALA A 7 -6.88 15.19 -12.66
C ALA A 7 -8.19 14.85 -11.93
N SER A 8 -8.25 15.10 -10.61
CA SER A 8 -9.46 14.83 -9.82
C SER A 8 -10.65 15.67 -10.27
N TYR A 9 -10.42 16.95 -10.56
CA TYR A 9 -11.47 17.84 -11.07
C TYR A 9 -11.93 17.44 -12.48
N LEU A 10 -11.01 17.01 -13.33
CA LEU A 10 -11.35 16.48 -14.65
C LEU A 10 -12.26 15.24 -14.55
N VAL A 11 -11.93 14.28 -13.67
CA VAL A 11 -12.77 13.09 -13.45
C VAL A 11 -14.15 13.49 -12.92
N TYR A 12 -14.21 14.43 -11.97
CA TYR A 12 -15.48 14.98 -11.49
C TYR A 12 -16.32 15.58 -12.63
N ARG A 13 -15.70 16.35 -13.53
CA ARG A 13 -16.38 16.89 -14.71
C ARG A 13 -16.92 15.80 -15.63
N VAL A 14 -16.11 14.79 -15.93
CA VAL A 14 -16.55 13.64 -16.76
C VAL A 14 -17.75 12.94 -16.14
N LEU A 15 -17.79 12.76 -14.81
CA LEU A 15 -18.97 12.19 -14.13
C LEU A 15 -20.22 13.05 -14.32
N ARG A 16 -20.09 14.38 -14.19
CA ARG A 16 -21.21 15.32 -14.39
C ARG A 16 -21.70 15.32 -15.84
N GLU A 17 -20.78 15.33 -16.80
CA GLU A 17 -21.08 15.26 -18.24
C GLU A 17 -21.70 13.90 -18.63
N SER A 18 -21.38 12.83 -17.90
CA SER A 18 -21.99 11.50 -18.05
C SER A 18 -23.39 11.36 -17.42
N GLY A 19 -23.94 12.46 -16.87
CA GLY A 19 -25.30 12.49 -16.34
C GLY A 19 -25.41 12.33 -14.82
N LEU A 20 -24.31 12.39 -14.06
CA LEU A 20 -24.38 12.40 -12.59
C LEU A 20 -25.20 13.62 -12.11
N PRO A 21 -26.33 13.42 -11.41
CA PRO A 21 -27.17 14.52 -10.96
C PRO A 21 -26.43 15.48 -10.01
N PRO A 22 -26.86 16.75 -9.92
CA PRO A 22 -26.32 17.66 -8.93
C PRO A 22 -26.52 17.10 -7.51
N ASN A 23 -25.59 17.42 -6.63
CA ASN A 23 -25.61 17.05 -5.21
C ASN A 23 -25.42 15.56 -4.86
N ILE A 24 -25.10 14.69 -5.82
CA ILE A 24 -24.70 13.30 -5.53
C ILE A 24 -23.23 13.20 -5.08
N VAL A 25 -22.33 13.92 -5.77
CA VAL A 25 -20.92 14.08 -5.38
C VAL A 25 -20.61 15.57 -5.33
N GLN A 26 -20.08 16.03 -4.19
CA GLN A 26 -19.68 17.43 -4.00
C GLN A 26 -18.15 17.52 -4.09
N PHE A 27 -17.63 18.30 -5.04
CA PHE A 27 -16.19 18.51 -5.17
C PHE A 27 -15.74 19.61 -4.19
N LEU A 28 -15.25 19.21 -3.02
CA LEU A 28 -14.92 20.12 -1.91
C LEU A 28 -13.44 19.99 -1.48
N PRO A 29 -12.49 20.54 -2.26
CA PRO A 29 -11.11 20.69 -1.81
C PRO A 29 -11.06 21.44 -0.49
N ALA A 30 -10.37 20.87 0.50
CA ALA A 30 -10.28 21.45 1.83
C ALA A 30 -8.98 21.03 2.51
N ASP A 31 -8.58 21.80 3.52
CA ASP A 31 -7.57 21.36 4.47
C ASP A 31 -8.05 20.09 5.20
N GLY A 32 -7.13 19.12 5.37
CA GLY A 32 -7.47 17.78 5.85
C GLY A 32 -8.12 17.79 7.24
N PRO A 33 -7.47 18.39 8.26
CA PRO A 33 -8.06 18.63 9.57
C PRO A 33 -9.43 19.31 9.52
N VAL A 34 -9.57 20.42 8.78
CA VAL A 34 -10.84 21.15 8.67
C VAL A 34 -11.94 20.27 8.08
N PHE A 35 -11.66 19.51 7.01
CA PHE A 35 -12.60 18.58 6.41
C PHE A 35 -13.03 17.49 7.40
N GLY A 36 -12.05 16.86 8.07
CA GLY A 36 -12.29 15.81 9.06
C GLY A 36 -13.17 16.28 10.20
N ASP A 37 -12.87 17.45 10.77
CA ASP A 37 -13.62 18.03 11.87
C ASP A 37 -15.07 18.35 11.45
N ALA A 38 -15.25 18.92 10.26
CA ALA A 38 -16.57 19.26 9.72
C ALA A 38 -17.45 18.01 9.48
N VAL A 39 -16.92 17.00 8.79
CA VAL A 39 -17.72 15.80 8.45
C VAL A 39 -18.01 14.92 9.67
N THR A 40 -17.07 14.81 10.62
CA THR A 40 -17.27 14.00 11.84
C THR A 40 -18.14 14.69 12.87
N SER A 41 -18.39 16.00 12.76
CA SER A 41 -19.34 16.71 13.63
C SER A 41 -20.79 16.65 13.14
N SER A 42 -21.04 16.12 11.94
CA SER A 42 -22.38 16.06 11.37
C SER A 42 -23.17 14.84 11.88
N PRO A 43 -24.39 15.00 12.40
CA PRO A 43 -25.24 13.87 12.83
C PRO A 43 -25.67 12.97 11.66
N HIS A 44 -25.44 13.42 10.41
CA HIS A 44 -25.79 12.71 9.18
C HIS A 44 -24.64 11.90 8.58
N LEU A 45 -23.46 11.86 9.21
CA LEU A 45 -22.34 11.07 8.70
C LEU A 45 -22.70 9.57 8.68
N ALA A 46 -22.81 8.99 7.49
CA ALA A 46 -23.11 7.57 7.34
C ALA A 46 -21.85 6.69 7.16
N GLY A 47 -20.73 7.29 6.72
CA GLY A 47 -19.48 6.57 6.56
C GLY A 47 -18.34 7.43 6.04
N VAL A 48 -17.13 6.88 6.14
CA VAL A 48 -15.88 7.48 5.69
C VAL A 48 -15.18 6.46 4.78
N ASN A 49 -14.88 6.86 3.54
CA ASN A 49 -14.08 6.07 2.60
C ASN A 49 -12.71 6.74 2.45
N PHE A 50 -11.68 6.15 3.04
CA PHE A 50 -10.38 6.79 3.21
C PHE A 50 -9.25 6.00 2.53
N THR A 51 -8.32 6.73 1.93
CA THR A 51 -7.01 6.20 1.55
C THR A 51 -5.95 7.25 1.89
N GLY A 52 -4.93 6.86 2.65
CA GLY A 52 -3.93 7.80 3.13
C GLY A 52 -3.10 7.24 4.28
N SER A 53 -2.65 8.09 5.19
CA SER A 53 -1.75 7.68 6.27
C SER A 53 -2.47 7.04 7.46
N VAL A 54 -1.80 6.10 8.14
CA VAL A 54 -2.28 5.49 9.40
C VAL A 54 -2.65 6.54 10.46
N PRO A 55 -1.84 7.58 10.73
CA PRO A 55 -2.19 8.57 11.75
C PRO A 55 -3.49 9.33 11.44
N THR A 56 -3.69 9.73 10.17
CA THR A 56 -4.92 10.41 9.76
C THR A 56 -6.14 9.50 9.87
N PHE A 57 -6.02 8.24 9.44
CA PHE A 57 -7.11 7.27 9.59
C PHE A 57 -7.50 7.05 11.05
N LYS A 58 -6.51 6.86 11.93
CA LYS A 58 -6.73 6.72 13.38
C LYS A 58 -7.35 7.97 13.99
N ARG A 59 -6.98 9.17 13.53
CA ARG A 59 -7.60 10.43 13.96
C ARG A 59 -9.09 10.43 13.61
N LEU A 60 -9.44 10.20 12.34
CA LEU A 60 -10.84 10.17 11.88
C LEU A 60 -11.65 9.13 12.67
N TRP A 61 -11.08 7.95 12.88
CA TRP A 61 -11.74 6.90 13.67
C TRP A 61 -12.04 7.34 15.10
N LYS A 62 -11.06 7.98 15.78
CA LYS A 62 -11.26 8.52 17.13
C LYS A 62 -12.34 9.60 17.17
N GLN A 63 -12.36 10.50 16.18
CA GLN A 63 -13.39 11.54 16.08
C GLN A 63 -14.78 10.96 15.90
N VAL A 64 -14.91 9.94 15.03
CA VAL A 64 -16.17 9.20 14.89
C VAL A 64 -16.58 8.57 16.22
N ALA A 65 -15.67 7.90 16.92
CA ALA A 65 -15.98 7.29 18.22
C ALA A 65 -16.37 8.31 19.29
N GLN A 66 -15.77 9.50 19.30
CA GLN A 66 -16.08 10.57 20.26
C GLN A 66 -17.48 11.18 20.06
N ASN A 67 -17.96 11.23 18.81
CA ASN A 67 -19.24 11.83 18.45
C ASN A 67 -20.37 10.79 18.29
N LEU A 68 -20.18 9.57 18.80
CA LEU A 68 -21.06 8.44 18.51
C LEU A 68 -22.54 8.70 18.85
N ASP A 69 -22.80 9.40 19.96
CA ASP A 69 -24.15 9.71 20.46
C ASP A 69 -24.91 10.73 19.59
N THR A 70 -24.22 11.40 18.67
CA THR A 70 -24.82 12.43 17.80
C THR A 70 -25.36 11.88 16.48
N TYR A 71 -24.89 10.70 16.04
CA TYR A 71 -25.21 10.19 14.71
C TYR A 71 -26.57 9.51 14.64
N LYS A 72 -27.26 9.68 13.51
CA LYS A 72 -28.52 8.96 13.21
C LYS A 72 -28.32 7.46 12.96
N ASN A 73 -27.11 7.05 12.62
CA ASN A 73 -26.70 5.66 12.40
C ASN A 73 -25.22 5.50 12.75
N PHE A 74 -24.76 4.27 12.99
CA PHE A 74 -23.33 4.00 13.19
C PHE A 74 -22.55 4.26 11.90
N PRO A 75 -21.60 5.22 11.86
CA PRO A 75 -20.85 5.48 10.65
C PRO A 75 -19.93 4.31 10.27
N ARG A 76 -19.93 3.93 9.00
CA ARG A 76 -19.06 2.87 8.47
C ARG A 76 -17.73 3.46 8.01
N ILE A 77 -16.64 3.02 8.61
CA ILE A 77 -15.29 3.48 8.24
C ILE A 77 -14.61 2.40 7.39
N ALA A 78 -14.11 2.80 6.22
CA ALA A 78 -13.25 1.99 5.34
C ALA A 78 -11.95 2.77 5.12
N GLY A 79 -10.80 2.09 5.23
CA GLY A 79 -9.49 2.72 5.16
C GLY A 79 -8.44 1.82 4.52
N GLU A 80 -7.70 2.36 3.56
CA GLU A 80 -6.46 1.79 3.01
C GLU A 80 -5.28 2.68 3.43
N CYS A 81 -4.33 2.14 4.18
CA CYS A 81 -3.41 2.90 5.03
C CYS A 81 -1.91 2.64 4.78
N GLY A 82 -1.51 2.36 3.54
CA GLY A 82 -0.10 2.19 3.16
C GLY A 82 0.50 0.83 3.54
N GLY A 83 1.80 0.67 3.29
CA GLY A 83 2.48 -0.60 3.52
C GLY A 83 4.01 -0.53 3.58
N LYS A 84 4.60 -1.60 4.12
CA LYS A 84 6.05 -1.86 4.06
C LYS A 84 6.30 -3.19 3.35
N ASN A 85 6.10 -3.15 2.04
CA ASN A 85 5.99 -4.33 1.20
C ASN A 85 7.34 -4.99 0.96
N PHE A 86 7.32 -6.31 0.84
CA PHE A 86 8.53 -7.12 0.74
C PHE A 86 8.63 -7.91 -0.56
N HIS A 87 9.85 -8.11 -1.04
CA HIS A 87 10.20 -9.19 -1.96
C HIS A 87 11.13 -10.17 -1.23
N PHE A 88 10.70 -11.41 -1.09
CA PHE A 88 11.51 -12.51 -0.57
C PHE A 88 12.01 -13.36 -1.72
N VAL A 89 13.31 -13.63 -1.72
CA VAL A 89 13.98 -14.45 -2.73
C VAL A 89 14.44 -15.73 -2.06
N HIS A 90 14.12 -16.87 -2.64
CA HIS A 90 14.69 -18.17 -2.27
C HIS A 90 15.79 -18.54 -3.28
N LYS A 91 16.72 -19.43 -2.90
CA LYS A 91 17.83 -19.88 -3.77
C LYS A 91 17.42 -20.44 -5.13
N SER A 92 16.18 -20.93 -5.23
CA SER A 92 15.61 -21.45 -6.48
C SER A 92 14.90 -20.41 -7.32
N ALA A 93 14.99 -19.12 -6.97
CA ALA A 93 14.37 -18.04 -7.74
C ALA A 93 15.02 -17.87 -9.12
N ASP A 94 14.22 -17.42 -10.08
CA ASP A 94 14.74 -16.88 -11.32
C ASP A 94 15.33 -15.48 -11.08
N VAL A 95 16.64 -15.33 -11.27
CA VAL A 95 17.37 -14.08 -10.98
C VAL A 95 16.85 -12.92 -11.81
N GLU A 96 16.59 -13.14 -13.09
CA GLU A 96 16.18 -12.09 -14.02
C GLU A 96 14.81 -11.51 -13.63
N SER A 97 13.86 -12.38 -13.29
CA SER A 97 12.54 -12.00 -12.76
C SER A 97 12.65 -11.26 -11.44
N VAL A 98 13.50 -11.71 -10.52
CA VAL A 98 13.75 -11.03 -9.23
C VAL A 98 14.23 -9.61 -9.47
N VAL A 99 15.27 -9.44 -10.29
CA VAL A 99 15.91 -8.15 -10.55
C VAL A 99 14.92 -7.19 -11.22
N LYS A 100 14.32 -7.58 -12.35
CA LYS A 100 13.39 -6.74 -13.11
C LYS A 100 12.11 -6.42 -12.32
N GLY A 101 11.56 -7.42 -11.64
CA GLY A 101 10.38 -7.26 -10.79
C GLY A 101 10.64 -6.32 -9.62
N THR A 102 11.80 -6.43 -8.97
CA THR A 102 12.17 -5.57 -7.84
C THR A 102 12.43 -4.13 -8.26
N ILE A 103 13.18 -3.90 -9.36
CA ILE A 103 13.39 -2.55 -9.92
C ILE A 103 12.05 -1.86 -10.19
N ARG A 104 11.13 -2.54 -10.89
CA ARG A 104 9.81 -1.98 -11.17
C ARG A 104 9.01 -1.72 -9.90
N SER A 105 8.98 -2.69 -8.99
CA SER A 105 8.21 -2.56 -7.75
C SER A 105 8.70 -1.42 -6.86
N ALA A 106 10.02 -1.22 -6.77
CA ALA A 106 10.61 -0.22 -5.90
C ALA A 106 10.60 1.19 -6.50
N PHE A 107 10.77 1.32 -7.82
CA PHE A 107 11.12 2.62 -8.42
C PHE A 107 10.10 3.17 -9.43
N GLU A 108 9.18 2.37 -9.98
CA GLU A 108 8.11 2.93 -10.83
C GLU A 108 7.30 3.98 -10.04
N TYR A 109 7.03 5.12 -10.68
CA TYR A 109 6.39 6.28 -10.04
C TYR A 109 7.14 6.77 -8.78
N GLY A 110 8.47 6.60 -8.75
CA GLY A 110 9.32 7.01 -7.64
C GLY A 110 9.01 6.26 -6.34
N GLY A 111 8.51 5.03 -6.41
CA GLY A 111 8.11 4.26 -5.24
C GLY A 111 6.88 4.81 -4.50
N GLN A 112 6.16 5.77 -5.09
CA GLN A 112 4.98 6.42 -4.49
C GLN A 112 3.71 5.60 -4.69
N LYS A 113 3.79 4.30 -4.36
CA LYS A 113 2.69 3.35 -4.41
C LYS A 113 2.60 2.67 -3.05
N CYS A 114 1.39 2.53 -2.50
CA CYS A 114 1.18 1.80 -1.25
C CYS A 114 1.71 0.35 -1.33
N SER A 115 1.79 -0.23 -2.53
CA SER A 115 2.28 -1.57 -2.82
C SER A 115 3.77 -1.66 -3.22
N ALA A 116 4.50 -0.54 -3.27
CA ALA A 116 5.90 -0.53 -3.71
C ALA A 116 6.78 -1.40 -2.81
N CYS A 117 7.63 -2.24 -3.39
CA CYS A 117 8.63 -3.00 -2.65
C CYS A 117 9.67 -2.05 -2.06
N SER A 118 9.82 -2.07 -0.74
CA SER A 118 10.81 -1.24 -0.04
C SER A 118 11.76 -2.05 0.83
N ARG A 119 11.54 -3.36 0.97
CA ARG A 119 12.43 -4.29 1.67
C ARG A 119 12.58 -5.60 0.89
N MET A 120 13.80 -5.95 0.55
CA MET A 120 14.16 -7.16 -0.16
C MET A 120 14.95 -8.09 0.75
N TYR A 121 14.63 -9.37 0.73
CA TYR A 121 15.30 -10.42 1.49
C TYR A 121 15.91 -11.41 0.52
N VAL A 122 17.23 -11.55 0.50
CA VAL A 122 17.97 -12.30 -0.53
C VAL A 122 19.02 -13.23 0.09
N PRO A 123 19.16 -14.49 -0.38
CA PRO A 123 20.15 -15.39 0.17
C PRO A 123 21.55 -14.98 -0.27
N ASP A 124 22.51 -15.13 0.64
CA ASP A 124 23.93 -14.88 0.42
C ASP A 124 24.50 -15.56 -0.83
N SER A 125 24.05 -16.79 -1.13
CA SER A 125 24.45 -17.56 -2.31
C SER A 125 24.07 -16.91 -3.65
N MET A 126 23.01 -16.08 -3.67
CA MET A 126 22.53 -15.38 -4.87
C MET A 126 22.89 -13.90 -4.88
N TRP A 127 23.20 -13.32 -3.72
CA TRP A 127 23.39 -11.88 -3.58
C TRP A 127 24.47 -11.30 -4.52
N PRO A 128 25.65 -11.91 -4.71
CA PRO A 128 26.66 -11.36 -5.62
C PRO A 128 26.13 -11.12 -7.04
N ARG A 129 25.36 -12.07 -7.58
CA ARG A 129 24.77 -11.98 -8.92
C ARG A 129 23.62 -10.97 -8.97
N ILE A 130 22.67 -11.07 -8.04
CA ILE A 130 21.52 -10.17 -7.96
C ILE A 130 21.96 -8.71 -7.76
N ARG A 131 22.92 -8.48 -6.85
CA ARG A 131 23.50 -7.16 -6.60
C ARG A 131 24.08 -6.57 -7.88
N GLN A 132 24.91 -7.34 -8.59
CA GLN A 132 25.52 -6.86 -9.83
C GLN A 132 24.47 -6.48 -10.88
N GLU A 133 23.48 -7.34 -11.13
CA GLU A 133 22.41 -7.07 -12.11
C GLU A 133 21.52 -5.88 -11.69
N LEU A 134 21.22 -5.71 -10.40
CA LEU A 134 20.52 -4.52 -9.89
C LEU A 134 21.33 -3.24 -10.14
N LEU A 135 22.64 -3.26 -9.86
CA LEU A 135 23.53 -2.11 -10.08
C LEU A 135 23.70 -1.78 -11.56
N ASP A 136 23.69 -2.79 -12.43
CA ASP A 136 23.81 -2.57 -13.87
C ASP A 136 22.54 -1.95 -14.45
N ILE A 137 21.34 -2.41 -14.06
CA ILE A 137 20.10 -1.74 -14.44
C ILE A 137 20.02 -0.34 -13.85
N HIS A 138 20.44 -0.15 -12.58
CA HIS A 138 20.40 1.14 -11.89
C HIS A 138 21.10 2.26 -12.68
N LYS A 139 22.27 1.97 -13.27
CA LYS A 139 23.03 2.93 -14.11
C LYS A 139 22.26 3.43 -15.33
N HIS A 140 21.26 2.68 -15.78
CA HIS A 140 20.46 2.99 -16.96
C HIS A 140 19.08 3.58 -16.61
N ILE A 141 18.76 3.78 -15.32
CA ILE A 141 17.49 4.38 -14.91
C ILE A 141 17.54 5.89 -15.18
N THR A 142 16.74 6.34 -16.14
CA THR A 142 16.54 7.77 -16.42
C THR A 142 15.51 8.37 -15.47
N VAL A 143 15.90 9.41 -14.73
CA VAL A 143 15.01 10.25 -13.92
C VAL A 143 14.95 11.64 -14.54
N GLY A 144 13.76 12.11 -14.89
CA GLY A 144 13.63 13.32 -15.68
C GLY A 144 12.20 13.84 -15.84
N ASP A 145 12.02 14.74 -16.79
CA ASP A 145 10.71 15.28 -17.16
C ASP A 145 9.96 14.25 -18.05
N PRO A 146 8.82 13.70 -17.60
CA PRO A 146 8.12 12.66 -18.32
C PRO A 146 7.30 13.18 -19.51
N VAL A 147 7.12 14.49 -19.66
CA VAL A 147 6.43 15.12 -20.79
C VAL A 147 7.40 15.36 -21.94
N GLU A 148 8.60 15.84 -21.63
CA GLU A 148 9.63 16.16 -22.63
C GLU A 148 10.44 14.94 -23.08
N ASP A 149 10.63 13.94 -22.21
CA ASP A 149 11.43 12.75 -22.50
C ASP A 149 10.71 11.44 -22.08
N PHE A 150 10.22 10.70 -23.07
CA PHE A 150 9.53 9.43 -22.87
C PHE A 150 10.46 8.26 -22.52
N SER A 151 11.78 8.46 -22.55
CA SER A 151 12.74 7.50 -22.00
C SER A 151 12.83 7.55 -20.47
N THR A 152 12.22 8.57 -19.85
CA THR A 152 12.11 8.73 -18.39
C THR A 152 11.44 7.49 -17.77
N PHE A 153 12.14 6.80 -16.87
CA PHE A 153 11.61 5.65 -16.16
C PHE A 153 10.67 6.07 -15.01
N PHE A 154 11.05 7.12 -14.26
CA PHE A 154 10.17 7.80 -13.31
C PHE A 154 10.64 9.26 -13.12
N SER A 155 9.80 10.11 -12.51
CA SER A 155 10.08 11.54 -12.33
C SER A 155 10.20 11.93 -10.85
N ALA A 156 10.16 13.23 -10.57
CA ALA A 156 10.16 13.80 -9.23
C ALA A 156 9.09 13.19 -8.32
N VAL A 157 9.36 13.24 -7.01
CA VAL A 157 8.36 12.92 -5.98
C VAL A 157 7.35 14.06 -5.86
N ILE A 158 6.22 13.79 -5.20
CA ILE A 158 4.99 14.56 -5.40
C ILE A 158 5.03 15.99 -4.84
N ASP A 159 5.74 16.23 -3.73
CA ASP A 159 5.80 17.52 -3.04
C ASP A 159 7.06 17.68 -2.16
N ASP A 160 7.24 18.88 -1.63
CA ASP A 160 8.33 19.27 -0.72
C ASP A 160 8.37 18.43 0.57
N LYS A 161 7.20 18.08 1.11
CA LYS A 161 7.06 17.25 2.31
C LYS A 161 7.57 15.84 2.06
N SER A 162 7.24 15.27 0.90
CA SER A 162 7.72 13.95 0.48
C SER A 162 9.21 13.98 0.20
N PHE A 163 9.71 14.99 -0.51
CA PHE A 163 11.13 15.20 -0.73
C PHE A 163 11.91 15.27 0.60
N THR A 164 11.46 16.13 1.52
CA THR A 164 12.09 16.32 2.83
C THR A 164 12.07 15.03 3.66
N ARG A 165 10.96 14.28 3.65
CA ARG A 165 10.87 12.98 4.32
C ARG A 165 11.87 11.98 3.74
N ILE A 166 11.94 11.87 2.42
CA ILE A 166 12.84 10.92 1.76
C ILE A 166 14.30 11.31 2.00
N LYS A 167 14.65 12.59 1.90
CA LYS A 167 15.99 13.10 2.21
C LYS A 167 16.44 12.71 3.62
N LYS A 168 15.57 12.79 4.64
CA LYS A 168 15.88 12.32 6.00
C LYS A 168 16.22 10.82 6.05
N TRP A 169 15.51 9.99 5.28
CA TRP A 169 15.82 8.57 5.18
C TRP A 169 17.14 8.29 4.45
N LEU A 170 17.49 9.11 3.45
CA LEU A 170 18.80 9.04 2.80
C LEU A 170 19.93 9.44 3.76
N ASP A 171 19.70 10.47 4.59
CA ASP A 171 20.67 10.89 5.61
C ASP A 171 20.82 9.82 6.70
N HIS A 172 19.73 9.17 7.13
CA HIS A 172 19.77 7.99 8.01
C HIS A 172 20.58 6.85 7.39
N ALA A 173 20.32 6.52 6.12
CA ALA A 173 21.04 5.47 5.40
C ALA A 173 22.55 5.74 5.25
N LYS A 174 22.97 7.01 5.22
CA LYS A 174 24.39 7.40 5.15
C LYS A 174 25.10 7.44 6.52
N SER A 175 24.34 7.62 7.60
CA SER A 175 24.87 7.83 8.95
C SER A 175 24.80 6.59 9.85
N SER A 176 23.86 5.68 9.59
CA SER A 176 23.72 4.44 10.36
C SER A 176 24.88 3.47 10.06
N PRO A 177 25.53 2.90 11.09
CA PRO A 177 26.63 1.94 10.89
C PRO A 177 26.17 0.60 10.29
N ASN A 178 24.88 0.31 10.36
CA ASN A 178 24.28 -0.93 9.84
C ASN A 178 23.80 -0.80 8.40
N LEU A 179 23.84 0.40 7.82
CA LEU A 179 23.32 0.70 6.49
C LEU A 179 24.46 1.08 5.55
N LYS A 180 24.36 0.61 4.31
CA LYS A 180 25.29 0.91 3.25
C LYS A 180 24.53 1.25 1.98
N VAL A 181 24.61 2.51 1.56
CA VAL A 181 24.12 2.91 0.23
C VAL A 181 25.03 2.27 -0.83
N ILE A 182 24.47 1.36 -1.63
CA ILE A 182 25.21 0.67 -2.70
C ILE A 182 24.93 1.27 -4.09
N ALA A 183 23.88 2.08 -4.23
CA ALA A 183 23.56 2.84 -5.44
C ALA A 183 22.66 4.04 -5.12
N GLY A 184 22.79 5.13 -5.89
CA GLY A 184 22.01 6.35 -5.74
C GLY A 184 22.34 7.13 -4.47
N GLY A 185 21.32 7.64 -3.79
CA GLY A 185 21.44 8.37 -2.53
C GLY A 185 21.54 9.89 -2.66
N ASN A 186 21.39 10.44 -3.88
CA ASN A 186 21.32 11.88 -4.10
C ASN A 186 19.88 12.35 -4.33
N CYS A 187 19.65 13.64 -4.07
CA CYS A 187 18.38 14.31 -4.32
C CYS A 187 18.63 15.80 -4.59
N ASP A 188 17.80 16.41 -5.43
CA ASP A 188 17.88 17.82 -5.83
C ASP A 188 16.47 18.37 -5.99
N ASP A 189 16.15 19.48 -5.32
CA ASP A 189 14.85 20.17 -5.34
C ASP A 189 14.88 21.50 -6.12
N ARG A 190 15.99 21.85 -6.79
CA ARG A 190 16.15 23.15 -7.46
C ARG A 190 15.19 23.37 -8.63
N LYS A 191 14.85 22.32 -9.37
CA LYS A 191 13.95 22.38 -10.55
C LYS A 191 12.65 21.60 -10.38
N GLY A 192 12.63 20.66 -9.45
CA GLY A 192 11.57 19.72 -9.16
C GLY A 192 12.08 18.79 -8.07
N TYR A 193 11.20 18.07 -7.39
CA TYR A 193 11.57 17.24 -6.24
C TYR A 193 12.23 15.91 -6.66
N PHE A 194 13.40 15.96 -7.27
CA PHE A 194 14.06 14.79 -7.84
C PHE A 194 14.84 14.01 -6.78
N VAL A 195 14.58 12.71 -6.71
CA VAL A 195 15.32 11.76 -5.85
C VAL A 195 15.79 10.60 -6.71
N GLU A 196 17.09 10.28 -6.64
CA GLU A 196 17.65 9.14 -7.36
C GLU A 196 17.09 7.82 -6.81
N PRO A 197 16.89 6.79 -7.66
CA PRO A 197 16.60 5.45 -7.18
C PRO A 197 17.74 5.01 -6.27
N THR A 198 17.43 4.66 -5.03
CA THR A 198 18.45 4.37 -4.01
C THR A 198 18.33 2.93 -3.55
N ILE A 199 19.44 2.21 -3.53
CA ILE A 199 19.53 0.86 -3.01
C ILE A 199 20.44 0.87 -1.78
N VAL A 200 19.91 0.40 -0.64
CA VAL A 200 20.59 0.36 0.65
C VAL A 200 20.69 -1.09 1.10
N GLU A 201 21.90 -1.57 1.35
CA GLU A 201 22.14 -2.86 1.99
C GLU A 201 22.14 -2.65 3.52
N THR A 202 21.43 -3.50 4.26
CA THR A 202 21.41 -3.47 5.73
C THR A 202 21.95 -4.77 6.32
N SER A 203 22.77 -4.65 7.36
CA SER A 203 23.16 -5.79 8.22
C SER A 203 22.17 -6.02 9.36
N ASP A 204 21.29 -5.07 9.64
CA ASP A 204 20.24 -5.16 10.66
C ASP A 204 18.85 -5.24 10.01
N PRO A 205 18.18 -6.40 10.05
CA PRO A 205 16.86 -6.55 9.45
C PRO A 205 15.74 -5.83 10.22
N GLN A 206 16.04 -5.30 11.40
CA GLN A 206 15.10 -4.60 12.29
C GLN A 206 15.34 -3.08 12.32
N ASP A 207 16.28 -2.55 11.52
CA ASP A 207 16.49 -1.10 11.37
C ASP A 207 15.16 -0.41 10.98
N ALA A 208 14.97 0.83 11.42
CA ALA A 208 13.76 1.60 11.13
C ALA A 208 13.45 1.69 9.61
N ILE A 209 14.49 1.68 8.76
CA ILE A 209 14.33 1.68 7.30
C ILE A 209 13.63 0.41 6.78
N MET A 210 13.66 -0.70 7.54
CA MET A 210 12.98 -1.96 7.22
C MET A 210 11.54 -2.02 7.73
N SER A 211 11.12 -1.15 8.64
CA SER A 211 9.80 -1.21 9.28
C SER A 211 8.87 -0.03 8.96
N GLU A 212 9.42 1.15 8.67
CA GLU A 212 8.68 2.39 8.42
C GLU A 212 8.49 2.69 6.92
N GLU A 213 7.29 3.15 6.55
CA GLU A 213 6.95 3.50 5.17
C GLU A 213 7.60 4.84 4.77
N ILE A 214 8.42 4.81 3.71
CA ILE A 214 9.16 5.97 3.20
C ILE A 214 8.34 6.70 2.12
N PHE A 215 7.64 5.92 1.28
CA PHE A 215 6.87 6.41 0.12
C PHE A 215 7.74 7.22 -0.85
N GLY A 216 8.83 6.60 -1.30
CA GLY A 216 9.87 7.16 -2.15
C GLY A 216 10.75 6.07 -2.77
N PRO A 217 11.69 6.39 -3.67
CA PRO A 217 12.42 5.41 -4.46
C PRO A 217 13.62 4.84 -3.68
N VAL A 218 13.35 4.24 -2.52
CA VAL A 218 14.36 3.68 -1.60
C VAL A 218 14.07 2.20 -1.35
N LEU A 219 14.97 1.35 -1.82
CA LEU A 219 14.95 -0.10 -1.61
C LEU A 219 15.98 -0.48 -0.55
N SER A 220 15.54 -1.10 0.54
CA SER A 220 16.43 -1.71 1.53
C SER A 220 16.59 -3.20 1.26
N VAL A 221 17.80 -3.74 1.37
CA VAL A 221 18.13 -5.13 1.08
C VAL A 221 18.79 -5.76 2.30
N TYR A 222 18.20 -6.84 2.81
CA TYR A 222 18.80 -7.68 3.83
C TYR A 222 19.26 -8.99 3.21
N VAL A 223 20.55 -9.28 3.35
CA VAL A 223 21.17 -10.51 2.87
C VAL A 223 21.19 -11.52 4.01
N TYR A 224 20.64 -12.71 3.78
CA TYR A 224 20.51 -13.74 4.81
C TYR A 224 21.30 -15.01 4.42
N PRO A 225 21.80 -15.81 5.39
CA PRO A 225 22.41 -17.10 5.08
C PRO A 225 21.39 -18.04 4.44
N GLU A 226 21.68 -18.60 3.26
CA GLU A 226 20.72 -19.41 2.48
C GLU A 226 19.93 -20.45 3.30
N LYS A 227 20.61 -21.10 4.25
CA LYS A 227 20.05 -22.14 5.12
C LYS A 227 18.97 -21.64 6.10
N ASP A 228 18.97 -20.34 6.41
CA ASP A 228 18.13 -19.73 7.45
C ASP A 228 16.84 -19.12 6.85
N TYR A 229 16.43 -19.56 5.66
CA TYR A 229 15.29 -18.96 4.95
C TYR A 229 13.98 -19.06 5.73
N LYS A 230 13.81 -20.08 6.58
CA LYS A 230 12.60 -20.29 7.38
C LYS A 230 12.48 -19.24 8.48
N GLU A 231 13.59 -18.95 9.13
CA GLU A 231 13.76 -17.90 10.12
C GLU A 231 13.49 -16.54 9.47
N VAL A 232 13.93 -16.35 8.22
CA VAL A 232 13.67 -15.12 7.45
C VAL A 232 12.20 -14.96 7.09
N LEU A 233 11.46 -16.03 6.80
CA LEU A 233 10.01 -15.93 6.62
C LEU A 233 9.32 -15.44 7.90
N GLN A 234 9.75 -15.91 9.07
CA GLN A 234 9.24 -15.43 10.37
C GLN A 234 9.63 -13.98 10.64
N LEU A 235 10.87 -13.60 10.31
CA LEU A 235 11.34 -12.22 10.40
C LEU A 235 10.46 -11.29 9.55
N ILE A 236 10.20 -11.63 8.29
CA ILE A 236 9.36 -10.83 7.38
C ILE A 236 7.98 -10.57 7.98
N ASP A 237 7.37 -11.58 8.60
CA ASP A 237 6.05 -11.51 9.24
C ASP A 237 6.03 -10.56 10.45
N ASN A 238 7.16 -10.40 11.15
CA ASN A 238 7.25 -9.68 12.42
C ASN A 238 7.92 -8.29 12.34
N THR A 239 8.72 -8.00 11.31
CA THR A 239 9.49 -6.74 11.23
C THR A 239 8.62 -5.48 11.13
N SER A 240 7.48 -5.56 10.46
CA SER A 240 6.67 -4.38 10.14
C SER A 240 5.22 -4.52 10.61
N PRO A 241 4.59 -3.44 11.11
CA PRO A 241 3.18 -3.48 11.49
C PRO A 241 2.23 -3.56 10.28
N TYR A 242 2.73 -3.41 9.05
CA TYR A 242 1.94 -3.42 7.83
C TYR A 242 1.78 -4.83 7.25
N ALA A 243 0.72 -5.05 6.46
CA ALA A 243 0.49 -6.29 5.73
C ALA A 243 -0.28 -6.06 4.42
N LEU A 244 0.21 -5.17 3.57
CA LEU A 244 -0.46 -4.83 2.31
C LEU A 244 -0.08 -5.78 1.18
N THR A 245 1.15 -5.70 0.67
CA THR A 245 1.61 -6.58 -0.41
C THR A 245 2.95 -7.25 -0.10
N GLY A 246 3.18 -8.40 -0.73
CA GLY A 246 4.44 -9.12 -0.61
C GLY A 246 4.60 -10.15 -1.72
N ALA A 247 5.84 -10.37 -2.15
CA ALA A 247 6.16 -11.33 -3.19
C ALA A 247 7.16 -12.38 -2.72
N VAL A 248 6.99 -13.61 -3.18
CA VAL A 248 7.96 -14.70 -3.04
C VAL A 248 8.44 -15.14 -4.42
N TYR A 249 9.74 -15.05 -4.63
CA TYR A 249 10.41 -15.57 -5.81
C TYR A 249 11.07 -16.91 -5.47
N ALA A 250 10.57 -17.97 -6.08
CA ALA A 250 11.04 -19.34 -5.90
C ALA A 250 10.50 -20.24 -7.02
N GLN A 251 11.26 -21.25 -7.44
CA GLN A 251 10.76 -22.33 -8.31
C GLN A 251 10.47 -23.63 -7.53
N ASP A 252 10.90 -23.71 -6.27
CA ASP A 252 10.63 -24.86 -5.41
C ASP A 252 9.20 -24.78 -4.85
N LYS A 253 8.37 -25.77 -5.22
CA LYS A 253 6.96 -25.83 -4.81
C LYS A 253 6.78 -25.96 -3.30
N ASN A 254 7.67 -26.69 -2.62
CA ASN A 254 7.56 -26.87 -1.17
C ASN A 254 7.82 -25.54 -0.46
N VAL A 255 8.81 -24.78 -0.93
CA VAL A 255 9.13 -23.46 -0.39
C VAL A 255 8.01 -22.46 -0.66
N ILE A 256 7.41 -22.47 -1.87
CA ILE A 256 6.25 -21.62 -2.17
C ILE A 256 5.09 -21.92 -1.20
N GLN A 257 4.79 -23.19 -0.98
CA GLN A 257 3.72 -23.61 -0.07
C GLN A 257 4.02 -23.27 1.39
N GLU A 258 5.25 -23.45 1.82
CA GLU A 258 5.70 -23.09 3.17
C GLU A 258 5.62 -21.58 3.39
N ALA A 259 6.17 -20.78 2.47
CA ALA A 259 6.12 -19.33 2.52
C ALA A 259 4.68 -18.80 2.50
N ALA A 260 3.79 -19.37 1.68
CA ALA A 260 2.38 -18.99 1.64
C ALA A 260 1.64 -19.29 2.96
N LYS A 261 2.06 -20.32 3.71
CA LYS A 261 1.52 -20.63 5.05
C LYS A 261 2.03 -19.65 6.09
N VAL A 262 3.35 -19.42 6.14
CA VAL A 262 3.98 -18.54 7.13
C VAL A 262 3.58 -17.08 6.92
N LEU A 263 3.61 -16.60 5.67
CA LEU A 263 3.33 -15.20 5.31
C LEU A 263 1.85 -14.92 5.05
N ARG A 264 0.95 -15.84 5.41
CA ARG A 264 -0.49 -15.75 5.13
C ARG A 264 -1.11 -14.41 5.57
N ASN A 265 -0.65 -13.87 6.69
CA ASN A 265 -1.15 -12.62 7.26
C ASN A 265 -0.16 -11.45 7.10
N ALA A 266 0.98 -11.66 6.43
CA ALA A 266 1.98 -10.63 6.16
C ALA A 266 1.67 -9.82 4.90
N ALA A 267 0.75 -10.28 4.05
CA ALA A 267 0.32 -9.60 2.84
C ALA A 267 -1.14 -9.95 2.49
N GLY A 268 -2.00 -8.94 2.36
CA GLY A 268 -3.35 -9.12 1.82
C GLY A 268 -3.37 -9.33 0.30
N ASN A 269 -2.33 -8.89 -0.41
CA ASN A 269 -2.05 -9.22 -1.80
C ASN A 269 -0.67 -9.90 -1.89
N TYR A 270 -0.69 -11.22 -2.04
CA TYR A 270 0.50 -12.06 -2.06
C TYR A 270 0.80 -12.53 -3.49
N TYR A 271 2.04 -12.37 -3.93
CA TYR A 271 2.49 -12.65 -5.28
C TYR A 271 3.54 -13.78 -5.27
N VAL A 272 3.53 -14.62 -6.31
CA VAL A 272 4.54 -15.67 -6.50
C VAL A 272 5.18 -15.44 -7.86
N ASN A 273 6.51 -15.25 -7.87
CA ASN A 273 7.31 -14.98 -9.08
C ASN A 273 6.84 -13.77 -9.90
N ASP A 274 6.28 -12.76 -9.24
CA ASP A 274 5.90 -11.48 -9.83
C ASP A 274 6.14 -10.35 -8.83
N LYS A 275 6.17 -9.11 -9.32
CA LYS A 275 6.34 -7.91 -8.49
C LYS A 275 5.12 -7.66 -7.60
N SER A 276 5.33 -7.05 -6.43
CA SER A 276 4.27 -6.78 -5.45
C SER A 276 3.27 -5.67 -5.84
N THR A 277 3.42 -5.07 -7.02
CA THR A 277 2.64 -3.90 -7.47
C THR A 277 1.77 -4.21 -8.69
N GLY A 278 0.78 -3.36 -8.95
CA GLY A 278 0.02 -3.39 -10.21
C GLY A 278 -1.16 -4.36 -10.20
N SER A 279 -1.88 -4.43 -9.08
CA SER A 279 -3.14 -5.16 -9.01
C SER A 279 -4.14 -4.63 -10.03
N ILE A 280 -4.82 -5.54 -10.71
CA ILE A 280 -5.83 -5.24 -11.72
C ILE A 280 -7.21 -5.46 -11.11
N VAL A 281 -8.12 -4.51 -11.34
CA VAL A 281 -9.53 -4.60 -10.91
C VAL A 281 -10.14 -5.92 -11.40
N ALA A 282 -10.91 -6.57 -10.53
CA ALA A 282 -11.54 -7.87 -10.75
C ALA A 282 -10.59 -9.08 -10.93
N GLN A 283 -9.27 -8.89 -10.95
CA GLN A 283 -8.30 -9.99 -10.99
C GLN A 283 -7.58 -10.16 -9.64
N GLN A 284 -7.06 -9.07 -9.08
CA GLN A 284 -6.40 -9.07 -7.76
C GLN A 284 -7.02 -7.99 -6.86
N PRO A 285 -8.23 -8.20 -6.29
CA PRO A 285 -8.82 -7.26 -5.35
C PRO A 285 -7.80 -6.78 -4.30
N PHE A 286 -7.65 -5.47 -4.20
CA PHE A 286 -6.51 -4.87 -3.51
C PHE A 286 -6.87 -4.54 -2.06
N GLY A 287 -5.95 -4.81 -1.13
CA GLY A 287 -6.11 -4.40 0.28
C GLY A 287 -5.37 -5.33 1.22
N GLY A 288 -5.13 -4.86 2.45
CA GLY A 288 -4.41 -5.60 3.48
C GLY A 288 -4.86 -5.22 4.88
N ALA A 289 -4.57 -6.08 5.84
CA ALA A 289 -4.95 -5.92 7.24
C ALA A 289 -3.79 -5.32 8.07
N ARG A 290 -3.78 -5.57 9.39
CA ARG A 290 -2.85 -4.96 10.36
C ARG A 290 -2.91 -3.43 10.28
N ALA A 291 -1.77 -2.75 10.25
CA ALA A 291 -1.75 -1.30 10.07
C ALA A 291 -2.14 -0.85 8.66
N SER A 292 -2.25 -1.75 7.68
CA SER A 292 -2.55 -1.39 6.28
C SER A 292 -4.01 -1.07 6.00
N GLY A 293 -4.93 -1.32 6.95
CA GLY A 293 -6.31 -0.86 6.81
C GLY A 293 -7.38 -1.86 7.21
N THR A 294 -8.59 -1.61 6.73
CA THR A 294 -9.80 -2.42 6.99
C THR A 294 -9.97 -3.58 6.00
N ASN A 295 -9.15 -3.64 4.95
CA ASN A 295 -9.12 -4.73 3.96
C ASN A 295 -10.49 -5.03 3.31
N ASP A 296 -11.22 -3.98 2.92
CA ASP A 296 -12.55 -4.11 2.29
C ASP A 296 -12.48 -4.58 0.82
N LYS A 297 -11.28 -4.73 0.27
CA LYS A 297 -10.97 -5.25 -1.06
C LYS A 297 -11.63 -4.49 -2.23
N PRO A 298 -11.37 -3.16 -2.39
CA PRO A 298 -11.72 -2.46 -3.62
C PRO A 298 -11.22 -3.20 -4.87
N GLY A 299 -12.05 -3.20 -5.91
CA GLY A 299 -11.84 -3.98 -7.13
C GLY A 299 -12.33 -5.44 -7.05
N GLY A 300 -12.78 -5.91 -5.89
CA GLY A 300 -13.50 -7.18 -5.72
C GLY A 300 -15.02 -7.01 -5.63
N PRO A 301 -15.78 -8.11 -5.71
CA PRO A 301 -17.25 -8.06 -5.72
C PRO A 301 -17.86 -7.66 -4.37
N HIS A 302 -17.12 -7.80 -3.26
CA HIS A 302 -17.64 -7.54 -1.91
C HIS A 302 -17.53 -6.08 -1.47
N TYR A 303 -16.69 -5.26 -2.12
CA TYR A 303 -16.41 -3.90 -1.67
C TYR A 303 -17.68 -3.02 -1.58
N VAL A 304 -18.58 -3.18 -2.55
CA VAL A 304 -19.85 -2.44 -2.59
C VAL A 304 -20.78 -2.74 -1.41
N LEU A 305 -20.62 -3.89 -0.75
CA LEU A 305 -21.42 -4.27 0.42
C LEU A 305 -21.18 -3.32 1.61
N ARG A 306 -20.04 -2.64 1.65
CA ARG A 306 -19.76 -1.60 2.66
C ARG A 306 -20.69 -0.39 2.54
N TRP A 307 -21.25 -0.14 1.36
CA TRP A 307 -22.01 1.06 1.04
C TRP A 307 -23.52 0.79 0.86
N THR A 308 -24.01 -0.40 1.25
CA THR A 308 -25.44 -0.74 1.26
C THR A 308 -25.92 -1.18 2.66
N SER A 309 -27.17 -0.87 3.01
CA SER A 309 -27.84 -1.38 4.20
C SER A 309 -29.06 -2.20 3.77
N PRO A 310 -28.94 -3.54 3.67
CA PRO A 310 -30.00 -4.37 3.11
C PRO A 310 -31.30 -4.30 3.93
N GLN A 311 -32.43 -4.25 3.24
CA GLN A 311 -33.77 -4.46 3.80
C GLN A 311 -34.35 -5.76 3.25
N VAL A 312 -34.85 -6.63 4.13
CA VAL A 312 -35.60 -7.82 3.73
C VAL A 312 -37.09 -7.52 3.95
N VAL A 313 -37.89 -7.74 2.92
CA VAL A 313 -39.34 -7.53 2.97
C VAL A 313 -40.02 -8.89 2.92
N LYS A 314 -40.85 -9.18 3.93
CA LYS A 314 -41.71 -10.35 3.98
C LYS A 314 -43.16 -9.89 3.88
N GLU A 315 -43.86 -10.33 2.84
CA GLU A 315 -45.29 -10.18 2.70
C GLU A 315 -45.98 -11.49 3.07
N THR A 316 -46.98 -11.43 3.95
CA THR A 316 -47.78 -12.60 4.35
C THR A 316 -49.15 -12.46 3.69
N HIS A 317 -49.53 -13.41 2.84
CA HIS A 317 -50.80 -13.35 2.08
C HIS A 317 -51.96 -14.09 2.75
N VAL A 318 -51.72 -14.81 3.85
CA VAL A 318 -52.75 -15.50 4.64
C VAL A 318 -52.75 -14.93 6.07
N PRO A 319 -53.85 -14.35 6.57
CA PRO A 319 -53.86 -13.73 7.89
C PRO A 319 -53.60 -14.76 9.00
N LEU A 320 -52.82 -14.35 10.01
CA LEU A 320 -52.64 -15.14 11.25
C LEU A 320 -54.00 -15.27 11.94
N GLN A 321 -54.45 -16.50 12.18
CA GLN A 321 -55.78 -16.80 12.76
C GLN A 321 -55.75 -17.03 14.27
N ASP A 322 -54.62 -17.50 14.80
CA ASP A 322 -54.42 -17.72 16.24
C ASP A 322 -53.00 -17.29 16.62
N TRP A 323 -52.84 -16.74 17.82
CA TRP A 323 -51.52 -16.40 18.40
C TRP A 323 -50.89 -17.59 19.11
N ARG A 324 -51.72 -18.57 19.50
CA ARG A 324 -51.27 -19.80 20.15
C ARG A 324 -50.62 -20.74 19.15
N TYR A 325 -49.67 -21.50 19.67
CA TYR A 325 -49.11 -22.63 18.95
C TYR A 325 -49.93 -23.90 19.24
N PRO A 326 -49.95 -24.88 18.32
CA PRO A 326 -50.75 -26.11 18.47
C PRO A 326 -50.50 -26.94 19.74
N TYR A 327 -49.34 -26.80 20.40
CA TYR A 327 -49.01 -27.57 21.60
C TYR A 327 -49.64 -27.02 22.89
N MET A 328 -50.22 -25.81 22.85
CA MET A 328 -50.70 -25.12 24.05
C MET A 328 -52.10 -25.54 24.49
N GLY A 329 -52.78 -26.41 23.73
CA GLY A 329 -54.17 -26.81 23.97
C GLY A 329 -55.17 -26.00 23.15
#